data_AF-A0A401Q5W1-F1
#
_entry.id   AF-A0A401Q5W1-F1
#
_cell.length_a   1.000
_cell.length_b   1.000
_cell.length_c   1.000
_cell.angle_alpha   90.00
_cell.angle_beta   90.00
_cell.angle_gamma   90.00
#
_symmetry.space_group_name_H-M   'P 1'
#
loop_
_entity.id
_entity.type
_entity.pdbx_description
1 polymer ?
#
loop_
_entity_poly.entity_id
_entity_poly.type
_entity_poly.pdbx_seq_one_letter_code
_entity_poly.pdbx_strand_id
1 'polypeptide(L)'
;MCELEGSKQQLCEAIEAYVDACQQRSVTIRPWRNETFCPLRCPVNSHYQTCVSACPARCLDLRPQACAAPCLEGCQCDEGYVQSGDRCVREDQCGCTYEGVYHQPGAEFFGPGCSLRCRCHGNNSTACEAWTCGEKEYCGLVNGNYGCHPTGKRGA
;
A
#
# COMPACT_ATOMS: atom_id res chain seq x y z
N MET A 1 17.98 9.90 -26.33
CA MET A 1 19.11 8.95 -26.20
C MET A 1 20.45 9.60 -26.47
N CYS A 2 20.67 10.25 -27.63
CA CYS A 2 21.94 10.93 -27.91
C CYS A 2 22.17 12.16 -27.02
N GLU A 3 21.13 12.95 -26.74
CA GLU A 3 21.20 14.08 -25.78
C GLU A 3 21.36 13.63 -24.32
N LEU A 4 21.12 12.36 -24.06
CA LEU A 4 21.06 11.78 -22.73
C LEU A 4 22.19 10.77 -22.51
N GLU A 5 23.24 10.88 -23.33
CA GLU A 5 24.48 10.09 -23.25
C GLU A 5 24.25 8.56 -23.17
N GLY A 6 23.17 8.06 -23.77
CA GLY A 6 22.83 6.63 -23.74
C GLY A 6 22.23 6.14 -22.41
N SER A 7 21.62 7.02 -21.61
CA SER A 7 20.91 6.66 -20.39
C SER A 7 19.90 5.52 -20.61
N LYS A 8 20.20 4.34 -20.04
CA LYS A 8 19.32 3.18 -20.07
C LYS A 8 18.00 3.45 -19.37
N GLN A 9 18.00 4.26 -18.31
CA GLN A 9 16.79 4.59 -17.55
C GLN A 9 15.77 5.31 -18.42
N GLN A 10 16.18 6.36 -19.13
CA GLN A 10 15.25 7.13 -19.98
C GLN A 10 14.81 6.35 -21.21
N LEU A 11 15.64 5.43 -21.70
CA LEU A 11 15.19 4.46 -22.71
C LEU A 11 14.04 3.61 -22.16
N CYS A 12 14.17 3.08 -20.94
CA CYS A 12 13.11 2.29 -20.30
C CYS A 12 11.83 3.11 -20.10
N GLU A 13 11.94 4.34 -19.62
CA GLU A 13 10.80 5.26 -19.42
C GLU A 13 10.12 5.59 -20.76
N ALA A 14 10.89 5.78 -21.84
CA ALA A 14 10.33 6.03 -23.17
C ALA A 14 9.60 4.80 -23.74
N ILE A 15 10.13 3.59 -23.50
CA ILE A 15 9.47 2.34 -23.93
C ILE A 15 8.19 2.12 -23.11
N GLU A 16 8.24 2.31 -21.79
CA GLU A 16 7.08 2.26 -20.91
C GLU A 16 5.96 3.19 -21.40
N ALA A 17 6.27 4.46 -21.68
CA ALA A 17 5.30 5.41 -22.21
C ALA A 17 4.70 4.97 -23.56
N TYR A 18 5.50 4.37 -24.44
CA TYR A 18 5.01 3.81 -25.71
C TYR A 18 4.08 2.61 -25.48
N VAL A 19 4.45 1.70 -24.59
CA VAL A 19 3.66 0.52 -24.25
C VAL A 19 2.34 0.93 -23.62
N ASP A 20 2.34 1.87 -22.68
CA ASP A 20 1.14 2.42 -22.07
C ASP A 20 0.19 3.04 -23.11
N ALA A 21 0.73 3.84 -24.04
CA ALA A 21 -0.06 4.45 -25.11
C ALA A 21 -0.69 3.40 -26.06
N CYS A 22 -0.01 2.28 -26.29
CA CYS A 22 -0.56 1.14 -27.03
C CYS A 22 -1.68 0.44 -26.25
N GLN A 23 -1.48 0.14 -24.97
CA GLN A 23 -2.46 -0.55 -24.13
C GLN A 23 -3.75 0.27 -23.96
N GLN A 24 -3.63 1.60 -23.81
CA GLN A 24 -4.79 2.52 -23.76
C GLN A 24 -5.64 2.47 -25.03
N ARG A 25 -5.07 2.05 -26.16
CA ARG A 25 -5.77 1.85 -27.44
C ARG A 25 -6.18 0.39 -27.66
N SER A 26 -6.24 -0.40 -26.57
CA SER A 26 -6.57 -1.83 -26.59
C SER A 26 -5.62 -2.67 -27.45
N VAL A 27 -4.38 -2.20 -27.67
CA VAL A 27 -3.33 -2.96 -28.34
C VAL A 27 -2.51 -3.69 -27.29
N THR A 28 -2.61 -5.02 -27.28
CA THR A 28 -1.89 -5.86 -26.32
C THR A 28 -0.41 -5.96 -26.66
N ILE A 29 0.43 -5.35 -25.83
CA ILE A 29 1.89 -5.55 -25.83
C ILE A 29 2.25 -6.65 -24.83
N ARG A 30 3.03 -7.64 -25.27
CA ARG A 30 3.57 -8.72 -24.41
C ARG A 30 4.63 -8.18 -23.44
N PRO A 31 4.95 -8.91 -22.34
CA PRO A 31 6.04 -8.55 -21.44
C PRO A 31 7.34 -8.20 -22.20
N TRP A 32 7.85 -6.99 -21.97
CA TRP A 32 9.02 -6.44 -22.66
C TRP A 32 10.21 -6.23 -21.73
N ARG A 33 9.95 -6.04 -20.43
CA ARG A 33 10.97 -6.03 -19.38
C ARG A 33 11.43 -7.45 -19.07
N ASN A 34 12.71 -7.59 -18.76
CA ASN A 34 13.29 -8.83 -18.26
C ASN A 34 14.50 -8.52 -17.35
N GLU A 35 15.15 -9.55 -16.82
CA GLU A 35 16.28 -9.39 -15.89
C GLU A 35 17.45 -8.58 -16.46
N THR A 36 17.62 -8.60 -17.78
CA THR A 36 18.73 -7.92 -18.48
C THR A 36 18.31 -6.59 -19.11
N PHE A 37 17.03 -6.43 -19.43
CA PHE A 37 16.48 -5.28 -20.14
C PHE A 37 15.37 -4.60 -19.31
N CYS A 38 15.65 -3.40 -18.82
CA CYS A 38 14.73 -2.58 -18.03
C CYS A 38 14.08 -3.34 -16.86
N PRO A 39 14.86 -4.02 -15.99
CA PRO A 39 14.33 -4.89 -14.96
C PRO A 39 13.45 -4.12 -13.98
N LEU A 40 12.27 -4.68 -13.70
CA LEU A 40 11.34 -4.20 -12.68
C LEU A 40 11.25 -5.27 -11.60
N ARG A 41 11.58 -4.91 -10.36
CA ARG A 41 11.58 -5.84 -9.23
C ARG A 41 10.23 -5.78 -8.53
N CYS A 42 9.55 -6.92 -8.50
CA CYS A 42 8.29 -7.06 -7.78
C CYS A 42 8.51 -7.59 -6.36
N PRO A 43 7.64 -7.22 -5.40
CA PRO A 43 7.69 -7.76 -4.04
C PRO A 43 7.45 -9.28 -4.04
N VAL A 44 7.80 -9.93 -2.93
CA VAL A 44 7.56 -11.37 -2.76
C VAL A 44 6.06 -11.68 -2.93
N ASN A 45 5.75 -12.81 -3.57
CA ASN A 45 4.39 -13.25 -3.94
C ASN A 45 3.71 -12.33 -4.96
N SER A 46 4.48 -11.78 -5.90
CA SER A 46 3.97 -11.03 -7.02
C SER A 46 4.88 -11.14 -8.23
N HIS A 47 4.33 -10.86 -9.40
CA HIS A 47 5.06 -10.90 -10.66
C HIS A 47 4.75 -9.68 -11.52
N TYR A 48 5.69 -9.38 -12.41
CA TYR A 48 5.56 -8.31 -13.38
C TYR A 48 4.53 -8.65 -14.46
N GLN A 49 3.67 -7.69 -14.78
CA GLN A 49 2.81 -7.72 -15.97
C GLN A 49 2.75 -6.34 -16.64
N THR A 50 2.51 -6.34 -17.95
CA THR A 50 2.28 -5.13 -18.75
C THR A 50 0.88 -4.54 -18.60
N CYS A 51 -0.03 -5.25 -17.92
CA CYS A 51 -1.43 -4.86 -17.75
C CYS A 51 -1.97 -5.42 -16.43
N VAL A 52 -1.67 -4.74 -15.34
CA VAL A 52 -2.17 -4.99 -13.99
C VAL A 52 -3.46 -4.22 -13.77
N SER A 53 -4.43 -4.81 -13.08
CA SER A 53 -5.66 -4.09 -12.70
C SER A 53 -5.32 -2.83 -11.89
N ALA A 54 -5.88 -1.69 -12.28
CA ALA A 54 -5.79 -0.46 -11.50
C ALA A 54 -6.53 -0.57 -10.14
N CYS A 55 -7.38 -1.58 -9.97
CA CYS A 55 -8.07 -1.90 -8.72
C CYS A 55 -7.74 -3.36 -8.32
N PRO A 56 -6.54 -3.64 -7.79
CA PRO A 56 -6.20 -4.98 -7.32
C PRO A 56 -6.99 -5.32 -6.05
N ALA A 57 -7.17 -6.62 -5.76
CA ALA A 57 -7.70 -7.05 -4.48
C ALA A 57 -6.77 -6.62 -3.33
N ARG A 58 -7.35 -6.03 -2.28
CA ARG A 58 -6.62 -5.51 -1.12
C ARG A 58 -7.16 -6.13 0.15
N CYS A 59 -6.40 -6.10 1.23
CA CYS A 59 -6.88 -6.55 2.55
C CYS A 59 -8.18 -5.86 3.01
N LEU A 60 -8.42 -4.62 2.56
CA LEU A 60 -9.64 -3.87 2.84
C LEU A 60 -10.82 -4.20 1.91
N ASP A 61 -10.51 -4.72 0.72
CA ASP A 61 -11.49 -5.01 -0.31
C ASP A 61 -10.98 -6.18 -1.16
N LEU A 62 -11.35 -7.39 -0.74
CA LEU A 62 -10.91 -8.64 -1.37
C LEU A 62 -11.58 -8.87 -2.72
N ARG A 63 -12.71 -8.18 -2.98
CA ARG A 63 -13.50 -8.32 -4.20
C ARG A 63 -13.88 -6.94 -4.71
N PRO A 64 -12.89 -6.17 -5.20
CA PRO A 64 -13.17 -4.86 -5.76
C PRO A 64 -14.20 -4.99 -6.88
N GLN A 65 -15.14 -4.05 -6.92
CA GLN A 65 -16.11 -3.96 -8.01
C GLN A 65 -15.40 -3.79 -9.36
N ALA A 66 -16.15 -3.96 -10.45
CA ALA A 66 -15.65 -3.78 -11.80
C ALA A 66 -14.91 -2.44 -11.94
N CYS A 67 -13.59 -2.52 -12.13
CA CYS A 67 -12.72 -1.37 -12.28
C CYS A 67 -12.81 -0.87 -13.72
N ALA A 68 -13.37 0.32 -13.93
CA ALA A 68 -13.44 0.94 -15.25
C ALA A 68 -12.12 1.60 -15.68
N ALA A 69 -11.14 1.71 -14.76
CA ALA A 69 -9.85 2.30 -15.05
C ALA A 69 -9.03 1.37 -15.98
N PRO A 70 -8.26 1.93 -16.93
CA PRO A 70 -7.36 1.14 -17.76
C PRO A 70 -6.33 0.44 -16.89
N CYS A 71 -5.88 -0.73 -17.33
CA CYS A 71 -4.77 -1.40 -16.67
C CYS A 71 -3.48 -0.60 -16.84
N LEU A 72 -2.54 -0.82 -15.91
CA LEU A 72 -1.24 -0.16 -15.89
C LEU A 72 -0.12 -1.21 -15.85
N GLU A 73 1.05 -0.89 -16.37
CA GLU A 73 2.24 -1.70 -16.14
C GLU A 73 2.58 -1.75 -14.64
N GLY A 74 2.95 -2.93 -14.12
CA GLY A 74 3.35 -3.03 -12.73
C GLY A 74 3.48 -4.46 -12.20
N CYS A 75 3.39 -4.59 -10.88
CA CYS A 75 3.42 -5.86 -10.18
C CYS A 75 2.01 -6.29 -9.79
N GLN A 76 1.63 -7.50 -10.20
CA GLN A 76 0.38 -8.15 -9.85
C GLN A 76 0.66 -9.16 -8.73
N CYS A 77 -0.09 -9.11 -7.63
CA CYS A 77 -0.03 -10.16 -6.60
C CYS A 77 -0.41 -11.51 -7.23
N ASP A 78 0.32 -12.55 -6.83
CA ASP A 78 0.07 -13.92 -7.28
C ASP A 78 -1.30 -14.42 -6.81
N GLU A 79 -1.81 -15.46 -7.45
CA GLU A 79 -3.08 -16.07 -7.06
C GLU A 79 -3.06 -16.52 -5.59
N GLY A 80 -4.11 -16.18 -4.84
CA GLY A 80 -4.19 -16.43 -3.39
C GLY A 80 -3.55 -15.35 -2.51
N TYR A 81 -2.96 -14.30 -3.11
CA TYR A 81 -2.40 -13.16 -2.39
C TYR A 81 -3.15 -11.87 -2.72
N VAL A 82 -3.22 -10.99 -1.72
CA VAL A 82 -3.87 -9.68 -1.80
C VAL A 82 -2.90 -8.58 -1.38
N GLN A 83 -3.12 -7.36 -1.88
CA GLN A 83 -2.26 -6.23 -1.60
C GLN A 83 -2.48 -5.69 -0.17
N SER A 84 -1.40 -5.60 0.60
CA SER A 84 -1.34 -4.92 1.90
C SER A 84 -0.18 -3.93 1.90
N GLY A 85 -0.47 -2.67 1.59
CA GLY A 85 0.56 -1.66 1.34
C GLY A 85 1.37 -1.99 0.09
N ASP A 86 2.69 -2.10 0.25
CA ASP A 86 3.67 -2.44 -0.79
C ASP A 86 3.93 -3.95 -0.92
N ARG A 87 3.22 -4.80 -0.15
CA ARG A 87 3.43 -6.25 -0.10
C ARG A 87 2.20 -7.01 -0.57
N CYS A 88 2.44 -8.22 -1.08
CA CYS A 88 1.41 -9.21 -1.37
C CYS A 88 1.42 -10.27 -0.26
N VAL A 89 0.32 -10.35 0.47
CA VAL A 89 0.15 -11.23 1.63
C VAL A 89 -1.07 -12.10 1.43
N ARG A 90 -1.15 -13.23 2.15
CA ARG A 90 -2.39 -14.01 2.17
C ARG A 90 -3.46 -13.27 2.97
N GLU A 91 -4.73 -13.60 2.73
CA GLU A 91 -5.86 -13.00 3.43
C GLU A 91 -5.77 -13.17 4.96
N ASP A 92 -5.31 -14.33 5.44
CA ASP A 92 -5.09 -14.62 6.86
C ASP A 92 -3.95 -13.79 7.49
N GLN A 93 -3.16 -13.10 6.68
CA GLN A 93 -2.07 -12.22 7.09
C GLN A 93 -2.44 -10.73 6.97
N CYS A 94 -3.68 -10.42 6.61
CA CYS A 94 -4.18 -9.05 6.59
C CYS A 94 -4.19 -8.43 7.99
N GLY A 95 -4.22 -7.11 8.03
CA GLY A 95 -4.33 -6.31 9.24
C GLY A 95 -5.75 -6.31 9.81
N CYS A 96 -6.08 -5.22 10.49
CA CYS A 96 -7.35 -5.05 11.17
C CYS A 96 -8.00 -3.74 10.77
N THR A 97 -9.32 -3.74 10.65
CA THR A 97 -10.09 -2.52 10.44
C THR A 97 -10.74 -2.09 11.75
N TYR A 98 -10.43 -0.89 12.22
CA TYR A 98 -11.03 -0.31 13.42
C TYR A 98 -11.56 1.08 13.07
N GLU A 99 -12.84 1.34 13.33
CA GLU A 99 -13.50 2.63 12.98
C GLU A 99 -13.26 3.07 11.52
N GLY A 100 -13.24 2.10 10.60
CA GLY A 100 -13.01 2.34 9.17
C GLY A 100 -11.55 2.60 8.77
N VAL A 101 -10.61 2.56 9.72
CA VAL A 101 -9.17 2.73 9.47
C VAL A 101 -8.47 1.38 9.50
N TYR A 102 -7.60 1.14 8.51
CA TYR A 102 -6.80 -0.08 8.43
C TYR A 102 -5.50 0.05 9.23
N HIS A 103 -5.26 -0.93 10.08
CA HIS A 103 -4.06 -1.06 10.89
C HIS A 103 -3.30 -2.32 10.49
N GLN A 104 -2.00 -2.20 10.23
CA GLN A 104 -1.14 -3.35 9.93
C GLN A 104 -1.07 -4.32 11.12
N PRO A 105 -0.85 -5.63 10.89
CA PRO A 105 -0.60 -6.58 11.97
C PRO A 105 0.52 -6.10 12.89
N GLY A 106 0.28 -6.15 14.20
CA GLY A 106 1.20 -5.68 15.23
C GLY A 106 1.10 -4.19 15.56
N ALA A 107 0.37 -3.39 14.77
CA ALA A 107 0.21 -1.95 15.03
C ALA A 107 -0.55 -1.71 16.34
N GLU A 108 -0.11 -0.69 17.07
CA GLU A 108 -0.78 -0.15 18.25
C GLU A 108 -1.33 1.23 17.93
N PHE A 109 -2.54 1.52 18.40
CA PHE A 109 -3.24 2.77 18.14
C PHE A 109 -4.22 3.09 19.28
N PHE A 110 -4.68 4.34 19.34
CA PHE A 110 -5.67 4.76 20.34
C PHE A 110 -7.05 4.87 19.71
N GLY A 111 -8.07 4.46 20.48
CA GLY A 111 -9.46 4.71 20.15
C GLY A 111 -9.86 6.18 20.34
N PRO A 112 -11.08 6.57 19.93
CA PRO A 112 -11.59 7.92 20.11
C PRO A 112 -11.46 8.42 21.54
N GLY A 113 -10.96 9.65 21.70
CA GLY A 113 -10.76 10.27 23.03
C GLY A 113 -9.64 9.63 23.87
N CYS A 114 -8.78 8.81 23.26
CA CYS A 114 -7.69 8.10 23.92
C CYS A 114 -8.14 7.25 25.11
N SER A 115 -9.42 6.86 25.14
CA SER A 115 -10.03 6.04 26.21
C SER A 115 -9.67 4.56 26.09
N LEU A 116 -9.16 4.17 24.93
CA LEU A 116 -8.74 2.81 24.62
C LEU A 116 -7.37 2.86 23.97
N ARG A 117 -6.52 1.90 24.34
CA ARG A 117 -5.33 1.53 23.60
C ARG A 117 -5.58 0.17 22.96
N CYS A 118 -5.40 0.09 21.65
CA CYS A 118 -5.70 -1.07 20.85
C CYS A 118 -4.45 -1.62 20.17
N ARG A 119 -4.45 -2.92 19.92
CA ARG A 119 -3.43 -3.62 19.14
C ARG A 119 -4.10 -4.50 18.09
N CYS A 120 -3.65 -4.38 16.84
CA CYS A 120 -4.05 -5.29 15.78
C CYS A 120 -3.21 -6.58 15.86
N HIS A 121 -3.87 -7.73 16.03
CA HIS A 121 -3.23 -9.04 15.99
C HIS A 121 -3.15 -9.63 14.57
N GLY A 122 -3.82 -9.00 13.60
CA GLY A 122 -3.97 -9.50 12.24
C GLY A 122 -5.25 -10.30 12.05
N ASN A 123 -5.55 -10.63 10.80
CA ASN A 123 -6.79 -11.31 10.37
C ASN A 123 -8.06 -10.66 10.95
N ASN A 124 -8.12 -9.33 10.89
CA ASN A 124 -9.21 -8.53 11.45
C ASN A 124 -9.47 -8.69 12.96
N SER A 125 -8.47 -9.18 13.71
CA SER A 125 -8.54 -9.34 15.17
C SER A 125 -7.85 -8.18 15.89
N THR A 126 -8.62 -7.39 16.63
CA THR A 126 -8.13 -6.26 17.42
C THR A 126 -8.42 -6.50 18.89
N ALA A 127 -7.42 -6.30 19.76
CA ALA A 127 -7.61 -6.27 21.20
C ALA A 127 -7.45 -4.83 21.71
N CYS A 128 -8.37 -4.36 22.54
CA CYS A 128 -8.34 -3.04 23.14
C CYS A 128 -8.46 -3.11 24.65
N GLU A 129 -7.73 -2.26 25.35
CA GLU A 129 -7.79 -2.09 26.80
C GLU A 129 -8.10 -0.63 27.16
N ALA A 130 -8.75 -0.42 28.30
CA ALA A 130 -9.00 0.92 28.81
C ALA A 130 -7.69 1.67 29.04
N TRP A 131 -7.63 2.91 28.55
CA TRP A 131 -6.44 3.75 28.63
C TRP A 131 -6.80 5.19 28.97
N THR A 132 -5.87 5.87 29.62
CA THR A 132 -5.92 7.31 29.87
C THR A 132 -4.51 7.86 29.67
N CYS A 133 -4.38 8.99 28.98
CA CYS A 133 -3.09 9.66 28.83
C CYS A 133 -2.49 10.03 30.18
N GLY A 134 -1.15 10.06 30.26
CA GLY A 134 -0.45 10.40 31.49
C GLY A 134 -0.68 11.84 31.93
N GLU A 135 -0.34 12.17 33.18
CA GLU A 135 -0.57 13.52 33.77
C GLU A 135 0.08 14.69 32.99
N LYS A 136 1.12 14.40 32.18
CA LYS A 136 1.83 15.39 31.35
C LYS A 136 1.55 15.24 29.86
N GLU A 137 0.47 14.54 29.54
CA GLU A 137 0.03 14.30 28.18
C GLU A 137 -1.40 14.78 28.00
N TYR A 138 -1.74 15.23 26.80
CA TYR A 138 -3.10 15.48 26.40
C TYR A 138 -3.48 14.48 25.31
N CYS A 139 -4.75 14.09 25.29
CA CYS A 139 -5.29 13.36 24.16
C CYS A 139 -5.50 14.33 23.00
N GLY A 140 -4.87 14.05 21.86
CA GLY A 140 -5.01 14.83 20.63
C GLY A 140 -5.30 13.93 19.44
N LEU A 141 -5.92 14.52 18.41
CA LEU A 141 -6.03 13.93 17.09
C LEU A 141 -4.97 14.57 16.19
N VAL A 142 -3.94 13.82 15.80
CA VAL A 142 -2.84 14.32 14.97
C VAL A 142 -2.75 13.47 13.71
N ASN A 143 -2.79 14.12 12.53
CA ASN A 143 -2.81 13.45 11.22
C ASN A 143 -3.89 12.35 11.10
N GLY A 144 -5.05 12.57 11.72
CA GLY A 144 -6.19 11.64 11.69
C GLY A 144 -6.12 10.48 12.69
N ASN A 145 -5.07 10.40 13.52
CA ASN A 145 -4.93 9.35 14.54
C ASN A 145 -5.00 9.94 15.95
N TYR A 146 -5.73 9.27 16.86
CA TYR A 146 -5.72 9.62 18.28
C TYR A 146 -4.38 9.23 18.92
N GLY A 147 -3.90 10.06 19.84
CA GLY A 147 -2.67 9.79 20.56
C GLY A 147 -2.54 10.64 21.82
N CYS A 148 -1.78 10.10 22.78
CA CYS A 148 -1.31 10.86 23.93
C CYS A 148 -0.05 11.63 23.54
N HIS A 149 -0.10 12.96 23.66
CA HIS A 149 0.98 13.86 23.26
C HIS A 149 1.43 14.71 24.44
N PRO A 150 2.74 15.01 24.58
CA PRO A 150 3.23 15.81 25.70
C PRO A 150 2.63 17.22 25.68
N THR A 151 2.13 17.69 26.82
CA THR A 151 1.52 19.03 26.98
C THR A 151 2.54 20.18 26.89
N GLY A 152 3.84 19.86 26.93
CA GLY A 152 4.93 20.80 26.72
C GLY A 152 5.06 21.88 27.79
N LYS A 153 6.13 21.80 28.59
CA LYS A 153 6.99 22.98 28.77
C LYS A 153 8.21 22.78 27.89
N ARG A 154 8.32 23.52 26.77
CA ARG A 154 9.63 23.82 26.18
C ARG A 154 10.35 24.70 27.20
N GLY A 155 11.36 24.14 27.88
CA GLY A 155 12.29 24.93 28.66
C GLY A 155 13.01 25.90 27.74
N ALA A 156 12.97 27.17 28.12
CA ALA A 156 13.74 28.27 27.55
C ALA A 156 15.24 28.11 27.82
#